data_AF-A0A926X906-F1
#
_entry.id   AF-A0A926X906-F1
#
_cell.length_a   1.000
_cell.length_b   1.000
_cell.length_c   1.000
_cell.angle_alpha   90.00
_cell.angle_beta   90.00
_cell.angle_gamma   90.00
#
_symmetry.space_group_name_H-M   'P 1'
#
loop_
_entity.id
_entity.type
_entity.pdbx_description
1 polymer ?
#
loop_
_entity_poly.entity_id
_entity_poly.type
_entity_poly.pdbx_seq_one_letter_code
_entity_poly.pdbx_strand_id
1 'polypeptide(L)'
;MSLALAPQFQSIRDWNDEFLMLWNHRYDYLWAEHPNPGECPDWQTESRHPLNDRLIQQGGYLYGVRFGSVTNYCLLDVDRDSLYHPARDRFAWRRMVAALESLGLVQPVICTSSHSGGLHLYFPFEGEQKTWAIALAVSALLENAGFKLIPGQLEVFPNRKPFSPTGEVTLYNGHRLPMQMGSYLLNAELHPLWGDQQTFVQQWRFAQGRNAVETRVLERILKASRRRAFRITGKAEKFLNDLNAEIEQGWTGLGQTNRLLGRIAMRSYIFGHVLYSETPLEGKDLVRDIVKTAVALPGYQEWCQHQHEIEERATHWMMAIERSHYFHYGMDKKPGTVQVEARDETSTWNVQQGTDARQRIQSAVASLLEQEALPAGITERFDALVSYGISGSTLYRYRELWHPRYFEIEEIGNHQEGAGQECRGAAPDPNSPTNLLEENGCNSLLDKGSSDLKIAEDLEIGCNFFPVGELRSSEPKEMNTEEGVAHIKQVLSQIRARRLLEQAQEKNWSARLALPFIDTQEPFKSP
;
A
#
# COMPACT_ATOMS: atom_id res chain seq x y z
N MET A 1 7.13 -31.60 40.14
CA MET A 1 6.05 -32.39 39.50
C MET A 1 6.13 -32.12 38.00
N SER A 2 5.98 -33.15 37.16
CA SER A 2 5.90 -32.93 35.71
C SER A 2 4.45 -32.64 35.32
N LEU A 3 4.22 -31.61 34.50
CA LEU A 3 2.92 -31.36 33.90
C LEU A 3 2.73 -32.34 32.75
N ALA A 4 1.95 -33.39 32.98
CA ALA A 4 1.54 -34.30 31.91
C ALA A 4 0.70 -33.52 30.89
N LEU A 5 1.11 -33.55 29.63
CA LEU A 5 0.30 -33.05 28.52
C LEU A 5 -1.04 -33.78 28.54
N ALA A 6 -2.14 -33.03 28.49
CA ALA A 6 -3.47 -33.60 28.41
C ALA A 6 -3.57 -34.50 27.16
N PRO A 7 -4.12 -35.71 27.26
CA PRO A 7 -4.22 -36.62 26.11
C PRO A 7 -5.06 -35.97 25.01
N GLN A 8 -4.44 -35.73 23.86
CA GLN A 8 -5.10 -35.13 22.71
C GLN A 8 -6.20 -36.07 22.22
N PHE A 9 -7.46 -35.69 22.43
CA PHE A 9 -8.61 -36.54 22.17
C PHE A 9 -8.69 -36.88 20.67
N GLN A 10 -8.49 -38.16 20.36
CA GLN A 10 -8.73 -38.69 19.03
C GLN A 10 -10.20 -39.06 18.92
N SER A 11 -10.86 -38.61 17.84
CA SER A 11 -12.21 -39.06 17.50
C SER A 11 -12.23 -40.58 17.38
N ILE A 12 -13.19 -41.22 18.06
CA ILE A 12 -13.37 -42.68 18.00
C ILE A 12 -13.63 -43.06 16.54
N ARG A 13 -12.72 -43.85 15.95
CA ARG A 13 -12.81 -44.34 14.57
C ARG A 13 -13.77 -45.52 14.52
N ASP A 14 -15.06 -45.22 14.44
CA ASP A 14 -16.07 -46.22 14.13
C ASP A 14 -15.98 -46.56 12.63
N TRP A 15 -15.48 -47.77 12.33
CA TRP A 15 -15.31 -48.37 10.99
C TRP A 15 -14.13 -47.87 10.14
N ASN A 16 -13.60 -48.77 9.30
CA ASN A 16 -12.59 -48.46 8.28
C ASN A 16 -13.27 -47.85 7.03
N ASP A 17 -13.96 -46.72 7.19
CA ASP A 17 -14.56 -46.00 6.09
C ASP A 17 -13.48 -45.15 5.36
N GLU A 18 -13.02 -45.65 4.21
CA GLU A 18 -11.93 -45.02 3.45
C GLU A 18 -12.27 -43.60 2.94
N PHE A 19 -13.56 -43.30 2.75
CA PHE A 19 -14.03 -41.97 2.34
C PHE A 19 -13.97 -40.99 3.51
N LEU A 20 -14.35 -41.45 4.69
CA LEU A 20 -14.25 -40.65 5.91
C LEU A 20 -12.79 -40.46 6.35
N MET A 21 -11.89 -41.39 6.05
CA MET A 21 -10.45 -41.26 6.28
C MET A 21 -9.76 -40.17 5.42
N LEU A 22 -10.43 -39.52 4.48
CA LEU A 22 -9.83 -38.47 3.63
C LEU A 22 -9.70 -37.11 4.36
N TRP A 23 -10.55 -36.83 5.36
CA TRP A 23 -10.74 -35.48 5.92
C TRP A 23 -10.09 -35.34 7.31
N ASN A 24 -8.75 -35.32 7.38
CA ASN A 24 -7.96 -35.39 8.63
C ASN A 24 -8.37 -34.39 9.75
N HIS A 25 -8.95 -33.25 9.42
CA HIS A 25 -9.42 -32.25 10.39
C HIS A 25 -10.94 -32.34 10.59
N ARG A 26 -11.35 -32.72 11.81
CA ARG A 26 -12.76 -32.98 12.18
C ARG A 26 -13.38 -31.94 13.12
N TYR A 27 -12.60 -31.01 13.66
CA TYR A 27 -13.10 -29.90 14.47
C TYR A 27 -13.49 -28.70 13.57
N ASP A 28 -14.13 -27.69 14.17
CA ASP A 28 -14.55 -26.45 13.51
C ASP A 28 -15.36 -26.69 12.21
N TYR A 29 -16.10 -27.79 12.19
CA TYR A 29 -16.74 -28.32 10.98
C TYR A 29 -17.99 -27.51 10.62
N LEU A 30 -18.40 -27.58 9.37
CA LEU A 30 -19.62 -26.94 8.89
C LEU A 30 -20.79 -27.92 8.93
N TRP A 31 -21.97 -27.44 9.30
CA TRP A 31 -23.22 -28.16 9.10
C TRP A 31 -24.33 -27.21 8.67
N ALA A 32 -25.36 -27.75 8.03
CA ALA A 32 -26.57 -27.03 7.65
C ALA A 32 -27.75 -28.00 7.59
N GLU A 33 -28.97 -27.52 7.81
CA GLU A 33 -30.17 -28.25 7.42
C GLU A 33 -30.25 -28.39 5.89
N HIS A 34 -31.02 -29.37 5.39
CA HIS A 34 -31.25 -29.50 3.96
C HIS A 34 -32.15 -28.33 3.51
N PRO A 35 -31.70 -27.43 2.61
CA PRO A 35 -32.46 -26.26 2.21
C PRO A 35 -33.72 -26.65 1.41
N ASN A 36 -34.72 -25.77 1.39
CA ASN A 36 -35.88 -25.97 0.51
C ASN A 36 -35.45 -25.81 -0.98
N PRO A 37 -36.22 -26.35 -1.94
CA PRO A 37 -35.89 -26.24 -3.37
C PRO A 37 -35.75 -24.77 -3.84
N GLY A 38 -34.51 -24.37 -4.13
CA GLY A 38 -34.17 -23.00 -4.57
C GLY A 38 -33.44 -22.15 -3.51
N GLU A 39 -33.35 -22.62 -2.26
CA GLU A 39 -32.62 -21.94 -1.19
C GLU A 39 -31.16 -22.40 -1.11
N CYS A 40 -30.29 -21.54 -0.56
CA CYS A 40 -28.92 -21.90 -0.18
C CYS A 40 -28.92 -22.49 1.25
N PRO A 41 -28.05 -23.47 1.58
CA PRO A 41 -27.91 -23.95 2.95
C PRO A 41 -27.38 -22.85 3.89
N ASP A 42 -27.99 -22.69 5.06
CA ASP A 42 -27.46 -21.86 6.15
C ASP A 42 -26.31 -22.60 6.85
N TRP A 43 -25.07 -22.25 6.51
CA TRP A 43 -23.88 -22.95 6.98
C TRP A 43 -23.40 -22.46 8.35
N GLN A 44 -23.65 -23.27 9.37
CA GLN A 44 -23.23 -23.02 10.75
C GLN A 44 -21.92 -23.76 11.07
N THR A 45 -21.11 -23.21 11.97
CA THR A 45 -19.84 -23.83 12.41
C THR A 45 -20.01 -24.50 13.77
N GLU A 46 -19.54 -25.73 13.90
CA GLU A 46 -19.52 -26.47 15.16
C GLU A 46 -18.08 -26.76 15.61
N SER A 47 -17.76 -26.33 16.82
CA SER A 47 -16.42 -26.42 17.43
C SER A 47 -16.41 -27.20 18.76
N ARG A 48 -17.58 -27.50 19.33
CA ARG A 48 -17.72 -28.10 20.68
C ARG A 48 -17.27 -29.57 20.73
N HIS A 49 -17.32 -30.27 19.61
CA HIS A 49 -16.89 -31.65 19.45
C HIS A 49 -16.48 -31.91 17.99
N PRO A 50 -15.70 -32.98 17.70
CA PRO A 50 -15.40 -33.34 16.32
C PRO A 50 -16.65 -33.87 15.59
N LEU A 51 -16.67 -33.75 14.27
CA LEU A 51 -17.66 -34.39 13.39
C LEU A 51 -17.50 -35.91 13.46
N ASN A 52 -18.55 -36.59 13.89
CA ASN A 52 -18.61 -38.05 14.02
C ASN A 52 -19.02 -38.71 12.70
N ASP A 53 -18.34 -39.80 12.35
CA ASP A 53 -18.53 -40.58 11.12
C ASP A 53 -19.99 -41.06 10.94
N ARG A 54 -20.66 -41.45 12.02
CA ARG A 54 -22.06 -41.88 12.02
C ARG A 54 -23.03 -40.74 11.65
N LEU A 55 -22.69 -39.48 11.94
CA LEU A 55 -23.55 -38.33 11.59
C LEU A 55 -23.54 -38.10 10.07
N ILE A 56 -22.36 -38.22 9.44
CA ILE A 56 -22.20 -38.11 7.99
C ILE A 56 -22.98 -39.24 7.30
N GLN A 57 -22.86 -40.48 7.81
CA GLN A 57 -23.57 -41.66 7.30
C GLN A 57 -25.09 -41.60 7.53
N GLN A 58 -25.57 -40.95 8.60
CA GLN A 58 -27.00 -40.74 8.85
C GLN A 58 -27.63 -39.77 7.83
N GLY A 59 -26.86 -38.83 7.28
CA GLY A 59 -27.32 -37.92 6.21
C GLY A 59 -28.41 -36.92 6.62
N GLY A 60 -28.74 -36.82 7.91
CA GLY A 60 -29.82 -35.93 8.41
C GLY A 60 -29.57 -34.44 8.21
N TYR A 61 -28.31 -34.06 8.03
CA TYR A 61 -27.84 -32.69 7.76
C TYR A 61 -26.81 -32.70 6.62
N LEU A 62 -26.58 -31.53 6.03
CA LEU A 62 -25.40 -31.29 5.20
C LEU A 62 -24.18 -31.04 6.09
N TYR A 63 -23.00 -31.42 5.61
CA TYR A 63 -21.75 -31.29 6.35
C TYR A 63 -20.61 -30.79 5.46
N GLY A 64 -19.68 -30.07 6.08
CA GLY A 64 -18.45 -29.58 5.47
C GLY A 64 -17.30 -29.59 6.46
N VAL A 65 -16.07 -29.46 5.95
CA VAL A 65 -14.84 -29.56 6.75
C VAL A 65 -13.94 -28.35 6.49
N ARG A 66 -13.12 -28.01 7.49
CA ARG A 66 -12.06 -27.01 7.40
C ARG A 66 -10.70 -27.68 7.33
N PHE A 67 -9.65 -26.91 7.04
CA PHE A 67 -8.28 -27.41 7.02
C PHE A 67 -7.59 -27.20 8.37
N GLY A 68 -6.71 -28.14 8.74
CA GLY A 68 -5.83 -28.00 9.90
C GLY A 68 -4.59 -27.14 9.61
N SER A 69 -3.56 -27.28 10.45
CA SER A 69 -2.23 -26.70 10.21
C SER A 69 -1.48 -27.33 9.03
N VAL A 70 -1.83 -28.58 8.69
CA VAL A 70 -1.36 -29.35 7.53
C VAL A 70 -2.53 -29.92 6.72
N THR A 71 -2.26 -30.26 5.46
CA THR A 71 -3.20 -30.89 4.51
C THR A 71 -2.48 -31.79 3.50
N ASN A 72 -3.19 -32.80 2.99
CA ASN A 72 -2.79 -33.68 1.89
C ASN A 72 -3.64 -33.47 0.61
N TYR A 73 -4.44 -32.39 0.55
CA TYR A 73 -5.18 -31.96 -0.63
C TYR A 73 -5.36 -30.44 -0.68
N CYS A 74 -5.72 -29.94 -1.86
CA CYS A 74 -6.47 -28.69 -2.01
C CYS A 74 -7.71 -28.90 -2.89
N LEU A 75 -8.56 -27.89 -2.94
CA LEU A 75 -9.81 -27.83 -3.68
C LEU A 75 -9.91 -26.46 -4.36
N LEU A 76 -10.37 -26.43 -5.61
CA LEU A 76 -10.91 -25.24 -6.25
C LEU A 76 -12.43 -25.36 -6.32
N ASP A 77 -13.17 -24.33 -5.92
CA ASP A 77 -14.60 -24.23 -6.16
C ASP A 77 -14.87 -23.21 -7.28
N VAL A 78 -15.75 -23.57 -8.21
CA VAL A 78 -16.12 -22.79 -9.38
C VAL A 78 -17.65 -22.75 -9.45
N ASP A 79 -18.21 -21.64 -8.97
CA ASP A 79 -19.64 -21.40 -8.93
C ASP A 79 -20.34 -21.58 -10.28
N ARG A 80 -21.63 -21.92 -10.21
CA ARG A 80 -22.50 -22.08 -11.39
C ARG A 80 -22.46 -20.85 -12.32
N ASP A 81 -22.45 -19.67 -11.72
CA ASP A 81 -22.42 -18.37 -12.42
C ASP A 81 -21.02 -17.74 -12.48
N SER A 82 -19.98 -18.55 -12.30
CA SER A 82 -18.60 -18.18 -12.58
C SER A 82 -18.37 -17.88 -14.06
N LEU A 83 -17.61 -16.82 -14.34
CA LEU A 83 -16.99 -16.60 -15.67
C LEU A 83 -16.11 -17.78 -16.11
N TYR A 84 -15.61 -18.58 -15.18
CA TYR A 84 -14.81 -19.78 -15.42
C TYR A 84 -15.62 -21.08 -15.42
N HIS A 85 -16.95 -21.03 -15.23
CA HIS A 85 -17.79 -22.21 -15.32
C HIS A 85 -17.79 -22.74 -16.77
N PRO A 86 -17.73 -24.07 -17.02
CA PRO A 86 -17.75 -24.65 -18.36
C PRO A 86 -18.93 -24.24 -19.26
N ALA A 87 -20.04 -23.77 -18.69
CA ALA A 87 -21.15 -23.19 -19.45
C ALA A 87 -20.81 -21.83 -20.09
N ARG A 88 -19.82 -21.10 -19.56
CA ARG A 88 -19.31 -19.83 -20.10
C ARG A 88 -17.94 -20.01 -20.77
N ASP A 89 -17.02 -20.77 -20.16
CA ASP A 89 -15.72 -21.14 -20.75
C ASP A 89 -15.41 -22.63 -20.52
N ARG A 90 -15.64 -23.44 -21.56
CA ARG A 90 -15.42 -24.90 -21.56
C ARG A 90 -13.99 -25.33 -21.23
N PHE A 91 -13.00 -24.45 -21.38
CA PHE A 91 -11.58 -24.75 -21.20
C PHE A 91 -10.98 -24.15 -19.93
N ALA A 92 -11.68 -23.25 -19.23
CA ALA A 92 -11.14 -22.55 -18.06
C ALA A 92 -10.60 -23.51 -16.99
N TRP A 93 -11.36 -24.56 -16.63
CA TRP A 93 -10.93 -25.55 -15.66
C TRP A 93 -9.65 -26.31 -16.09
N ARG A 94 -9.50 -26.62 -17.39
CA ARG A 94 -8.28 -27.25 -17.92
C ARG A 94 -7.09 -26.29 -17.86
N ARG A 95 -7.32 -24.99 -18.06
CA ARG A 95 -6.29 -23.95 -17.85
C ARG A 95 -5.95 -23.73 -16.38
N MET A 96 -6.87 -23.99 -15.44
CA MET A 96 -6.55 -24.01 -14.00
C MET A 96 -5.65 -25.19 -13.65
N VAL A 97 -5.96 -26.40 -14.14
CA VAL A 97 -5.09 -27.58 -13.98
C VAL A 97 -3.69 -27.28 -14.55
N ALA A 98 -3.60 -26.78 -15.79
CA ALA A 98 -2.34 -26.42 -16.43
C ALA A 98 -1.51 -25.38 -15.63
N ALA A 99 -2.16 -24.42 -14.96
CA ALA A 99 -1.47 -23.47 -14.09
C ALA A 99 -0.83 -24.13 -12.85
N LEU A 100 -1.43 -25.21 -12.35
CA LEU A 100 -1.00 -25.93 -11.14
C LEU A 100 -0.03 -27.10 -11.42
N GLU A 101 0.16 -27.49 -12.69
CA GLU A 101 1.17 -28.50 -13.10
C GLU A 101 2.57 -28.17 -12.56
N SER A 102 2.92 -26.88 -12.51
CA SER A 102 4.22 -26.41 -12.00
C SER A 102 4.46 -26.61 -10.49
N LEU A 103 3.40 -26.92 -9.73
CA LEU A 103 3.44 -27.36 -8.32
C LEU A 103 3.38 -28.90 -8.18
N GLY A 104 3.17 -29.62 -9.29
CA GLY A 104 2.97 -31.06 -9.31
C GLY A 104 1.50 -31.49 -9.20
N LEU A 105 0.54 -30.57 -9.32
CA LEU A 105 -0.90 -30.88 -9.30
C LEU A 105 -1.43 -30.98 -10.74
N VAL A 106 -1.68 -32.21 -11.20
CA VAL A 106 -1.98 -32.52 -12.62
C VAL A 106 -3.31 -33.25 -12.82
N GLN A 107 -3.85 -33.87 -11.78
CA GLN A 107 -5.07 -34.69 -11.82
C GLN A 107 -6.04 -34.27 -10.72
N PRO A 108 -7.14 -33.57 -11.06
CA PRO A 108 -8.25 -33.39 -10.13
C PRO A 108 -9.16 -34.63 -10.08
N VAL A 109 -9.84 -34.81 -8.95
CA VAL A 109 -11.16 -35.47 -8.87
C VAL A 109 -12.21 -34.37 -8.97
N ILE A 110 -13.15 -34.48 -9.89
CA ILE A 110 -14.15 -33.43 -10.16
C ILE A 110 -15.53 -33.93 -9.74
N CYS A 111 -16.27 -33.12 -8.99
CA CYS A 111 -17.69 -33.36 -8.68
C CYS A 111 -18.49 -32.05 -8.70
N THR A 112 -19.82 -32.12 -8.76
CA THR A 112 -20.64 -30.93 -8.49
C THR A 112 -20.54 -30.53 -7.01
N SER A 113 -20.56 -29.23 -6.72
CA SER A 113 -20.61 -28.72 -5.34
C SER A 113 -22.00 -28.90 -4.73
N SER A 114 -23.05 -28.63 -5.51
CA SER A 114 -24.46 -28.85 -5.14
C SER A 114 -25.36 -28.99 -6.38
N HIS A 115 -26.68 -29.08 -6.14
CA HIS A 115 -27.72 -29.03 -7.17
C HIS A 115 -27.66 -27.79 -8.08
N SER A 116 -26.97 -26.71 -7.69
CA SER A 116 -26.74 -25.55 -8.57
C SER A 116 -25.87 -25.89 -9.79
N GLY A 117 -25.07 -26.97 -9.73
CA GLY A 117 -24.16 -27.36 -10.81
C GLY A 117 -22.84 -26.56 -10.84
N GLY A 118 -22.48 -25.87 -9.75
CA GLY A 118 -21.09 -25.45 -9.50
C GLY A 118 -20.15 -26.66 -9.35
N LEU A 119 -18.83 -26.45 -9.42
CA LEU A 119 -17.84 -27.52 -9.55
C LEU A 119 -16.76 -27.46 -8.46
N HIS A 120 -16.60 -28.56 -7.74
CA HIS A 120 -15.44 -28.84 -6.91
C HIS A 120 -14.38 -29.61 -7.72
N LEU A 121 -13.15 -29.11 -7.73
CA LEU A 121 -11.96 -29.79 -8.26
C LEU A 121 -11.00 -30.10 -7.10
N TYR A 122 -11.04 -31.32 -6.56
CA TYR A 122 -10.14 -31.79 -5.51
C TYR A 122 -8.81 -32.26 -6.11
N PHE A 123 -7.69 -31.73 -5.63
CA PHE A 123 -6.34 -32.16 -5.97
C PHE A 123 -5.69 -32.80 -4.72
N PRO A 124 -5.92 -34.10 -4.47
CA PRO A 124 -5.21 -34.83 -3.42
C PRO A 124 -3.79 -35.17 -3.84
N PHE A 125 -2.85 -35.24 -2.90
CA PHE A 125 -1.44 -35.53 -3.14
C PHE A 125 -0.85 -36.37 -2.00
N GLU A 126 0.35 -36.91 -2.19
CA GLU A 126 1.09 -37.63 -1.15
C GLU A 126 1.91 -36.70 -0.25
N GLY A 127 1.99 -37.05 1.04
CA GLY A 127 2.65 -36.26 2.08
C GLY A 127 1.80 -35.08 2.59
N GLU A 128 1.79 -34.88 3.90
CA GLU A 128 1.15 -33.71 4.50
C GLU A 128 2.04 -32.46 4.32
N GLN A 129 1.47 -31.42 3.72
CA GLN A 129 2.13 -30.13 3.49
C GLN A 129 1.49 -29.05 4.38
N LYS A 130 2.25 -27.98 4.69
CA LYS A 130 1.74 -26.85 5.50
C LYS A 130 0.57 -26.17 4.77
N THR A 131 -0.60 -26.10 5.41
CA THR A 131 -1.85 -25.62 4.77
C THR A 131 -1.72 -24.21 4.19
N TRP A 132 -1.04 -23.30 4.90
CA TRP A 132 -0.82 -21.92 4.42
C TRP A 132 0.08 -21.86 3.19
N ALA A 133 1.02 -22.79 3.05
CA ALA A 133 1.94 -22.84 1.93
C ALA A 133 1.22 -23.27 0.66
N ILE A 134 0.37 -24.30 0.76
CA ILE A 134 -0.53 -24.73 -0.32
C ILE A 134 -1.47 -23.59 -0.73
N ALA A 135 -2.13 -22.93 0.24
CA ALA A 135 -3.01 -21.79 -0.02
C ALA A 135 -2.31 -20.65 -0.78
N LEU A 136 -1.12 -20.25 -0.33
CA LEU A 136 -0.38 -19.14 -0.95
C LEU A 136 0.15 -19.51 -2.35
N ALA A 137 0.64 -20.75 -2.54
CA ALA A 137 1.19 -21.22 -3.80
C ALA A 137 0.12 -21.47 -4.87
N VAL A 138 -0.95 -22.20 -4.56
CA VAL A 138 -2.06 -22.50 -5.50
C VAL A 138 -2.70 -21.20 -5.98
N SER A 139 -3.05 -20.31 -5.07
CA SER A 139 -3.60 -18.99 -5.40
C SER A 139 -2.63 -18.15 -6.24
N ALA A 140 -1.32 -18.19 -5.95
CA ALA A 140 -0.34 -17.41 -6.71
C ALA A 140 -0.18 -17.93 -8.15
N LEU A 141 -0.22 -19.25 -8.37
CA LEU A 141 -0.16 -19.84 -9.70
C LEU A 141 -1.39 -19.50 -10.54
N LEU A 142 -2.59 -19.56 -9.96
CA LEU A 142 -3.83 -19.17 -10.64
C LEU A 142 -3.83 -17.67 -11.00
N GLU A 143 -3.43 -16.79 -10.08
CA GLU A 143 -3.27 -15.35 -10.36
C GLU A 143 -2.21 -15.06 -11.41
N ASN A 144 -1.09 -15.81 -11.40
CA ASN A 144 -0.04 -15.70 -12.41
C ASN A 144 -0.54 -16.12 -13.81
N ALA A 145 -1.42 -17.12 -13.89
CA ALA A 145 -2.11 -17.56 -15.10
C ALA A 145 -3.31 -16.66 -15.50
N GLY A 146 -3.54 -15.56 -14.78
CA GLY A 146 -4.52 -14.53 -15.12
C GLY A 146 -5.88 -14.67 -14.43
N PHE A 147 -6.15 -15.78 -13.75
CA PHE A 147 -7.41 -15.99 -13.01
C PHE A 147 -7.58 -14.96 -11.89
N LYS A 148 -8.83 -14.62 -11.59
CA LYS A 148 -9.23 -13.79 -10.44
C LYS A 148 -9.90 -14.67 -9.40
N LEU A 149 -9.33 -14.69 -8.20
CA LEU A 149 -9.87 -15.39 -7.05
C LEU A 149 -10.85 -14.45 -6.36
N ILE A 150 -12.14 -14.73 -6.51
CA ILE A 150 -13.24 -13.87 -6.05
C ILE A 150 -14.35 -14.81 -5.54
N PRO A 151 -14.91 -14.58 -4.34
CA PRO A 151 -16.08 -15.32 -3.85
C PRO A 151 -17.24 -15.25 -4.85
N GLY A 152 -17.96 -16.35 -5.04
CA GLY A 152 -19.02 -16.44 -6.06
C GLY A 152 -18.51 -16.60 -7.49
N GLN A 153 -17.21 -16.84 -7.71
CA GLN A 153 -16.58 -17.04 -9.04
C GLN A 153 -15.49 -18.11 -9.05
N LEU A 154 -14.47 -17.98 -8.20
CA LEU A 154 -13.37 -18.94 -8.08
C LEU A 154 -12.76 -18.80 -6.69
N GLU A 155 -12.97 -19.82 -5.86
CA GLU A 155 -12.42 -19.88 -4.51
C GLU A 155 -11.37 -21.00 -4.39
N VAL A 156 -10.40 -20.79 -3.49
CA VAL A 156 -9.28 -21.70 -3.26
C VAL A 156 -9.34 -22.18 -1.82
N PHE A 157 -9.30 -23.50 -1.64
CA PHE A 157 -9.43 -24.20 -0.38
C PHE A 157 -8.19 -25.10 -0.20
N PRO A 158 -7.29 -24.85 0.78
CA PRO A 158 -7.34 -23.80 1.79
C PRO A 158 -7.18 -22.39 1.22
N ASN A 159 -7.87 -21.43 1.82
CA ASN A 159 -7.77 -20.01 1.45
C ASN A 159 -6.52 -19.35 2.06
N ARG A 160 -6.08 -18.24 1.44
CA ARG A 160 -5.08 -17.35 2.05
C ARG A 160 -5.68 -16.69 3.29
N LYS A 161 -5.16 -17.01 4.48
CA LYS A 161 -5.53 -16.30 5.70
C LYS A 161 -4.98 -14.86 5.69
N PRO A 162 -5.77 -13.84 6.06
CA PRO A 162 -5.22 -12.55 6.43
C PRO A 162 -4.38 -12.68 7.71
N PHE A 163 -3.31 -11.91 7.81
CA PHE A 163 -2.53 -11.81 9.04
C PHE A 163 -3.33 -11.01 10.08
N SER A 164 -3.69 -11.64 11.20
CA SER A 164 -4.39 -10.93 12.29
C SER A 164 -3.39 -10.20 13.18
N PRO A 165 -3.46 -8.85 13.33
CA PRO A 165 -2.57 -8.11 14.21
C PRO A 165 -2.71 -8.47 15.69
N THR A 166 -3.84 -9.06 16.10
CA THR A 166 -4.14 -9.50 17.47
C THR A 166 -3.52 -10.86 17.82
N GLY A 167 -2.93 -11.57 16.84
CA GLY A 167 -2.41 -12.93 17.03
C GLY A 167 -3.50 -14.02 17.09
N GLU A 168 -4.77 -13.67 16.93
CA GLU A 168 -5.88 -14.63 16.90
C GLU A 168 -5.78 -15.59 15.71
N VAL A 169 -5.92 -16.89 15.97
CA VAL A 169 -5.86 -17.94 14.95
C VAL A 169 -7.18 -17.97 14.18
N THR A 170 -7.27 -17.16 13.13
CA THR A 170 -8.37 -17.22 12.16
C THR A 170 -8.48 -18.63 11.59
N LEU A 171 -9.71 -19.13 11.35
CA LEU A 171 -9.94 -20.44 10.73
C LEU A 171 -9.70 -20.37 9.21
N TYR A 172 -9.45 -21.52 8.57
CA TYR A 172 -9.56 -21.59 7.09
C TYR A 172 -11.04 -21.65 6.69
N ASN A 173 -11.37 -21.17 5.50
CA ASN A 173 -12.70 -21.38 4.92
C ASN A 173 -12.96 -22.89 4.83
N GLY A 174 -14.17 -23.31 5.22
CA GLY A 174 -14.61 -24.70 5.09
C GLY A 174 -15.34 -24.92 3.77
N HIS A 175 -15.26 -26.13 3.24
CA HIS A 175 -16.01 -26.54 2.05
C HIS A 175 -16.98 -27.67 2.40
N ARG A 176 -18.04 -27.81 1.60
CA ARG A 176 -18.97 -28.94 1.70
C ARG A 176 -18.26 -30.28 1.44
N LEU A 177 -18.66 -31.35 2.12
CA LEU A 177 -18.21 -32.71 1.78
C LEU A 177 -18.80 -33.17 0.44
N PRO A 178 -18.02 -33.82 -0.43
CA PRO A 178 -18.52 -34.36 -1.69
C PRO A 178 -19.40 -35.58 -1.45
N MET A 179 -20.11 -36.05 -2.49
CA MET A 179 -21.01 -37.21 -2.43
C MET A 179 -22.19 -37.08 -1.43
N GLN A 180 -22.46 -35.87 -0.93
CA GLN A 180 -23.73 -35.51 -0.30
C GLN A 180 -24.80 -35.18 -1.36
N MET A 181 -26.07 -35.07 -0.96
CA MET A 181 -27.20 -34.84 -1.90
C MET A 181 -26.93 -33.67 -2.87
N GLY A 182 -26.97 -33.92 -4.18
CA GLY A 182 -26.66 -32.91 -5.20
C GLY A 182 -25.17 -32.74 -5.54
N SER A 183 -24.26 -33.41 -4.84
CA SER A 183 -22.84 -33.53 -5.20
C SER A 183 -22.61 -34.87 -5.89
N TYR A 184 -22.33 -34.81 -7.20
CA TYR A 184 -22.17 -35.98 -8.06
C TYR A 184 -20.78 -35.97 -8.69
N LEU A 185 -20.09 -37.12 -8.66
CA LEU A 185 -18.80 -37.32 -9.32
C LEU A 185 -18.94 -37.11 -10.84
N LEU A 186 -17.95 -36.47 -11.48
CA LEU A 186 -17.94 -36.18 -12.92
C LEU A 186 -16.77 -36.88 -13.63
N ASN A 187 -16.91 -37.12 -14.94
CA ASN A 187 -15.83 -37.59 -15.81
C ASN A 187 -14.99 -36.43 -16.41
N ALA A 188 -14.00 -36.75 -17.25
CA ALA A 188 -13.10 -35.76 -17.89
C ALA A 188 -13.80 -34.83 -18.90
N GLU A 189 -15.03 -35.17 -19.30
CA GLU A 189 -15.94 -34.41 -20.15
C GLU A 189 -17.00 -33.65 -19.32
N LEU A 190 -16.92 -33.74 -17.99
CA LEU A 190 -17.82 -33.13 -16.99
C LEU A 190 -19.27 -33.64 -17.00
N HIS A 191 -19.50 -34.84 -17.50
CA HIS A 191 -20.78 -35.53 -17.36
C HIS A 191 -20.85 -36.28 -16.01
N PRO A 192 -22.02 -36.32 -15.34
CA PRO A 192 -22.21 -37.10 -14.13
C PRO A 192 -21.91 -38.59 -14.34
N LEU A 193 -21.08 -39.14 -13.45
CA LEU A 193 -20.88 -40.57 -13.28
C LEU A 193 -21.86 -41.09 -12.22
N TRP A 194 -22.48 -42.23 -12.49
CA TRP A 194 -23.16 -42.98 -11.43
C TRP A 194 -22.08 -43.65 -10.58
N GLY A 195 -21.95 -43.21 -9.34
CA GLY A 195 -20.88 -43.62 -8.43
C GLY A 195 -21.16 -43.17 -7.01
N ASP A 196 -20.51 -43.86 -6.08
CA ASP A 196 -20.69 -43.74 -4.64
C ASP A 196 -19.42 -43.22 -3.94
N GLN A 197 -19.41 -43.23 -2.61
CA GLN A 197 -18.24 -42.86 -1.81
C GLN A 197 -17.03 -43.77 -2.09
N GLN A 198 -17.23 -45.07 -2.36
CA GLN A 198 -16.14 -45.97 -2.74
C GLN A 198 -15.53 -45.58 -4.11
N THR A 199 -16.37 -45.24 -5.08
CA THR A 199 -15.95 -44.75 -6.41
C THR A 199 -15.19 -43.43 -6.29
N PHE A 200 -15.64 -42.52 -5.41
CA PHE A 200 -14.92 -41.28 -5.12
C PHE A 200 -13.53 -41.55 -4.52
N VAL A 201 -13.41 -42.49 -3.57
CA VAL A 201 -12.11 -42.89 -2.99
C VAL A 201 -11.17 -43.47 -4.04
N GLN A 202 -11.66 -44.31 -4.95
CA GLN A 202 -10.83 -44.87 -6.03
C GLN A 202 -10.26 -43.75 -6.93
N GLN A 203 -11.08 -42.77 -7.31
CA GLN A 203 -10.61 -41.59 -8.05
C GLN A 203 -9.63 -40.74 -7.23
N TRP A 204 -9.88 -40.56 -5.93
CA TRP A 204 -8.97 -39.85 -5.02
C TRP A 204 -7.60 -40.50 -4.92
N ARG A 205 -7.53 -41.83 -4.79
CA ARG A 205 -6.25 -42.58 -4.77
C ARG A 205 -5.54 -42.51 -6.12
N PHE A 206 -6.27 -42.59 -7.24
CA PHE A 206 -5.69 -42.41 -8.57
C PHE A 206 -5.12 -41.00 -8.77
N ALA A 207 -5.84 -39.96 -8.36
CA ALA A 207 -5.38 -38.58 -8.40
C ALA A 207 -4.17 -38.34 -7.47
N GLN A 208 -4.22 -38.88 -6.26
CA GLN A 208 -3.14 -38.82 -5.27
C GLN A 208 -1.82 -39.39 -5.81
N GLY A 209 -1.86 -40.56 -6.45
CA GLY A 209 -0.70 -41.18 -7.09
C GLY A 209 -0.20 -40.47 -8.37
N ARG A 210 -0.90 -39.42 -8.84
CA ARG A 210 -0.45 -38.58 -9.97
C ARG A 210 0.02 -37.18 -9.53
N ASN A 211 -0.36 -36.72 -8.34
CA ASN A 211 -0.08 -35.37 -7.86
C ASN A 211 1.11 -35.36 -6.87
N ALA A 212 2.25 -34.87 -7.33
CA ALA A 212 3.53 -34.93 -6.61
C ALA A 212 3.97 -33.54 -6.10
N VAL A 213 3.46 -33.12 -4.94
CA VAL A 213 3.81 -31.81 -4.34
C VAL A 213 5.15 -31.89 -3.60
N GLU A 214 6.24 -31.66 -4.32
CA GLU A 214 7.56 -31.52 -3.72
C GLU A 214 7.67 -30.25 -2.86
N THR A 215 8.06 -30.40 -1.58
CA THR A 215 8.29 -29.26 -0.68
C THR A 215 9.33 -28.26 -1.22
N ARG A 216 10.36 -28.74 -1.96
CA ARG A 216 11.35 -27.87 -2.64
C ARG A 216 10.73 -27.01 -3.75
N VAL A 217 9.79 -27.57 -4.51
CA VAL A 217 9.07 -26.87 -5.58
C VAL A 217 8.11 -25.86 -4.97
N LEU A 218 7.39 -26.25 -3.91
CA LEU A 218 6.53 -25.40 -3.11
C LEU A 218 7.30 -24.19 -2.53
N GLU A 219 8.44 -24.41 -1.86
CA GLU A 219 9.31 -23.34 -1.35
C GLU A 219 9.81 -22.39 -2.45
N ARG A 220 10.18 -22.93 -3.62
CA ARG A 220 10.58 -22.13 -4.80
C ARG A 220 9.43 -21.24 -5.29
N ILE A 221 8.21 -21.76 -5.36
CA ILE A 221 7.01 -21.00 -5.74
C ILE A 221 6.69 -19.92 -4.71
N LEU A 222 6.77 -20.22 -3.41
CA LEU A 222 6.58 -19.25 -2.33
C LEU A 222 7.62 -18.12 -2.37
N LYS A 223 8.89 -18.44 -2.64
CA LYS A 223 9.95 -17.43 -2.80
C LYS A 223 9.73 -16.54 -4.03
N ALA A 224 9.18 -17.09 -5.11
CA ALA A 224 8.78 -16.32 -6.28
C ALA A 224 7.54 -15.45 -6.04
N SER A 225 6.53 -15.96 -5.32
CA SER A 225 5.30 -15.22 -5.04
C SER A 225 5.51 -14.08 -4.05
N ARG A 226 6.34 -14.26 -3.00
CA ARG A 226 6.72 -13.17 -2.08
C ARG A 226 7.33 -11.97 -2.81
N ARG A 227 8.28 -12.20 -3.72
CA ARG A 227 8.86 -11.16 -4.59
C ARG A 227 7.81 -10.38 -5.39
N ARG A 228 6.74 -11.05 -5.87
CA ARG A 228 5.66 -10.42 -6.65
C ARG A 228 4.62 -9.71 -5.77
N ALA A 229 4.34 -10.23 -4.57
CA ALA A 229 3.32 -9.72 -3.65
C ALA A 229 3.59 -8.26 -3.24
N PHE A 230 4.84 -7.90 -2.99
CA PHE A 230 5.24 -6.53 -2.66
C PHE A 230 5.16 -5.54 -3.84
N ARG A 231 4.81 -6.00 -5.07
CA ARG A 231 4.79 -5.21 -6.31
C ARG A 231 5.95 -4.22 -6.36
N ILE A 232 7.17 -4.74 -6.34
CA ILE A 232 8.38 -3.92 -6.30
C ILE A 232 8.33 -2.95 -7.49
N THR A 233 8.20 -1.66 -7.22
CA THR A 233 8.10 -0.65 -8.29
C THR A 233 9.38 -0.68 -9.13
N GLY A 234 9.33 -0.38 -10.43
CA GLY A 234 10.53 -0.46 -11.29
C GLY A 234 11.74 0.35 -10.76
N LYS A 235 11.51 1.41 -9.96
CA LYS A 235 12.55 2.14 -9.24
C LYS A 235 13.17 1.32 -8.09
N ALA A 236 12.33 0.69 -7.26
CA ALA A 236 12.78 -0.18 -6.17
C ALA A 236 13.35 -1.52 -6.66
N GLU A 237 12.87 -2.04 -7.79
CA GLU A 237 13.39 -3.26 -8.44
C GLU A 237 14.77 -2.98 -9.04
N LYS A 238 14.93 -1.85 -9.75
CA LYS A 238 16.25 -1.39 -10.16
C LYS A 238 17.17 -1.23 -8.96
N PHE A 239 16.74 -0.58 -7.88
CA PHE A 239 17.57 -0.39 -6.68
C PHE A 239 17.96 -1.71 -6.00
N LEU A 240 17.05 -2.68 -5.93
CA LEU A 240 17.36 -4.03 -5.47
C LEU A 240 18.37 -4.74 -6.38
N ASN A 241 18.25 -4.59 -7.71
CA ASN A 241 19.20 -5.15 -8.67
C ASN A 241 20.57 -4.47 -8.61
N ASP A 242 20.62 -3.14 -8.42
CA ASP A 242 21.85 -2.38 -8.18
C ASP A 242 22.55 -2.88 -6.91
N LEU A 243 21.79 -3.10 -5.83
CA LEU A 243 22.31 -3.68 -4.57
C LEU A 243 22.79 -5.13 -4.76
N ASN A 244 22.05 -5.97 -5.47
CA ASN A 244 22.46 -7.36 -5.72
C ASN A 244 23.71 -7.41 -6.59
N ALA A 245 23.83 -6.60 -7.64
CA ALA A 245 25.04 -6.55 -8.46
C ALA A 245 26.29 -6.16 -7.66
N GLU A 246 26.19 -5.16 -6.76
CA GLU A 246 27.30 -4.79 -5.87
C GLU A 246 27.63 -5.86 -4.80
N ILE A 247 26.68 -6.72 -4.43
CA ILE A 247 26.86 -7.74 -3.39
C ILE A 247 27.33 -9.07 -3.99
N GLU A 248 26.74 -9.51 -5.10
CA GLU A 248 27.00 -10.81 -5.74
C GLU A 248 28.36 -10.88 -6.44
N GLN A 249 28.95 -9.73 -6.79
CA GLN A 249 30.36 -9.63 -7.17
C GLN A 249 31.31 -10.06 -6.04
N GLY A 250 30.85 -10.01 -4.78
CA GLY A 250 31.62 -10.42 -3.61
C GLY A 250 32.81 -9.52 -3.32
N TRP A 251 33.83 -10.10 -2.70
CA TRP A 251 35.03 -9.40 -2.28
C TRP A 251 36.09 -9.48 -3.38
N THR A 252 36.53 -8.32 -3.87
CA THR A 252 37.44 -8.19 -5.03
C THR A 252 38.69 -7.36 -4.75
N GLY A 253 38.83 -6.84 -3.53
CA GLY A 253 40.01 -6.06 -3.12
C GLY A 253 39.97 -5.62 -1.66
N LEU A 254 41.12 -5.18 -1.16
CA LEU A 254 41.29 -4.70 0.21
C LEU A 254 40.47 -3.41 0.47
N GLY A 255 40.14 -3.16 1.74
CA GLY A 255 39.38 -1.97 2.17
C GLY A 255 37.87 -1.98 1.88
N GLN A 256 37.36 -2.96 1.12
CA GLN A 256 35.95 -3.00 0.69
C GLN A 256 34.93 -3.22 1.82
N THR A 257 35.36 -3.72 3.00
CA THR A 257 34.49 -4.12 4.12
C THR A 257 33.37 -3.13 4.42
N ASN A 258 33.68 -1.85 4.60
CA ASN A 258 32.66 -0.87 5.00
C ASN A 258 31.62 -0.65 3.90
N ARG A 259 32.01 -0.60 2.62
CA ARG A 259 31.05 -0.46 1.52
C ARG A 259 30.17 -1.70 1.40
N LEU A 260 30.78 -2.89 1.39
CA LEU A 260 30.07 -4.14 1.15
C LEU A 260 29.11 -4.48 2.30
N LEU A 261 29.54 -4.32 3.57
CA LEU A 261 28.63 -4.44 4.72
C LEU A 261 27.50 -3.41 4.66
N GLY A 262 27.77 -2.16 4.25
CA GLY A 262 26.74 -1.14 4.06
C GLY A 262 25.72 -1.50 2.98
N ARG A 263 26.14 -2.12 1.86
CA ARG A 263 25.21 -2.63 0.83
C ARG A 263 24.38 -3.81 1.32
N ILE A 264 25.02 -4.76 2.00
CA ILE A 264 24.34 -5.91 2.60
C ILE A 264 23.28 -5.45 3.62
N ALA A 265 23.66 -4.58 4.57
CA ALA A 265 22.75 -4.03 5.56
C ALA A 265 21.57 -3.29 4.92
N MET A 266 21.84 -2.47 3.90
CA MET A 266 20.81 -1.74 3.15
C MET A 266 19.83 -2.69 2.44
N ARG A 267 20.31 -3.78 1.81
CA ARG A 267 19.44 -4.80 1.20
C ARG A 267 18.64 -5.57 2.25
N SER A 268 19.28 -6.05 3.31
CA SER A 268 18.66 -6.87 4.34
C SER A 268 17.62 -6.08 5.16
N TYR A 269 17.88 -4.80 5.45
CA TYR A 269 16.93 -3.91 6.13
C TYR A 269 15.72 -3.57 5.24
N ILE A 270 15.97 -3.09 4.02
CA ILE A 270 14.90 -2.57 3.14
C ILE A 270 14.08 -3.70 2.52
N PHE A 271 14.68 -4.84 2.21
CA PHE A 271 14.06 -5.92 1.44
C PHE A 271 14.12 -7.31 2.11
N GLY A 272 14.60 -7.46 3.34
CA GLY A 272 14.72 -8.78 3.99
C GLY A 272 13.40 -9.56 4.05
N HIS A 273 12.31 -8.92 4.47
CA HIS A 273 10.93 -9.45 4.48
C HIS A 273 10.31 -9.62 3.09
N VAL A 274 10.85 -8.97 2.07
CA VAL A 274 10.46 -9.14 0.66
C VAL A 274 11.11 -10.39 0.05
N LEU A 275 12.30 -10.77 0.52
CA LEU A 275 13.19 -11.72 -0.15
C LEU A 275 13.31 -13.09 0.52
N TYR A 276 13.28 -13.15 1.86
CA TYR A 276 13.49 -14.40 2.61
C TYR A 276 12.98 -14.43 4.06
N SER A 277 12.80 -13.28 4.73
CA SER A 277 12.16 -13.22 6.06
C SER A 277 10.63 -13.19 5.96
N GLU A 278 9.95 -13.31 7.10
CA GLU A 278 8.49 -13.11 7.23
C GLU A 278 8.17 -11.76 7.90
N THR A 279 9.03 -11.34 8.83
CA THR A 279 9.03 -10.01 9.46
C THR A 279 10.22 -9.19 8.97
N PRO A 280 10.18 -7.84 9.10
CA PRO A 280 11.35 -7.00 8.84
C PRO A 280 12.54 -7.39 9.71
N LEU A 281 13.76 -7.25 9.17
CA LEU A 281 15.00 -7.55 9.90
C LEU A 281 15.48 -6.30 10.63
N GLU A 282 15.46 -6.34 11.96
CA GLU A 282 15.99 -5.30 12.85
C GLU A 282 16.93 -5.95 13.91
N GLY A 283 17.74 -5.12 14.56
CA GLY A 283 18.61 -5.47 15.68
C GLY A 283 19.50 -6.69 15.42
N LYS A 284 19.46 -7.64 16.34
CA LYS A 284 20.32 -8.84 16.31
C LYS A 284 20.05 -9.76 15.12
N ASP A 285 18.83 -9.78 14.59
CA ASP A 285 18.49 -10.63 13.44
C ASP A 285 19.01 -10.04 12.13
N LEU A 286 19.00 -8.70 12.01
CA LEU A 286 19.68 -7.99 10.93
C LEU A 286 21.21 -8.17 10.99
N VAL A 287 21.83 -8.03 12.17
CA VAL A 287 23.28 -8.27 12.34
C VAL A 287 23.65 -9.70 11.91
N ARG A 288 22.88 -10.71 12.33
CA ARG A 288 23.11 -12.11 11.95
C ARG A 288 23.02 -12.32 10.45
N ASP A 289 22.05 -11.70 9.77
CA ASP A 289 21.89 -11.80 8.31
C ASP A 289 23.02 -11.07 7.54
N ILE A 290 23.48 -9.92 8.06
CA ILE A 290 24.62 -9.19 7.51
C ILE A 290 25.89 -10.05 7.57
N VAL A 291 26.24 -10.59 8.75
CA VAL A 291 27.43 -11.44 8.93
C VAL A 291 27.32 -12.70 8.09
N LYS A 292 26.18 -13.40 8.12
CA LYS A 292 25.92 -14.61 7.33
C LYS A 292 26.09 -14.35 5.83
N THR A 293 25.59 -13.23 5.33
CA THR A 293 25.78 -12.84 3.92
C THR A 293 27.25 -12.55 3.64
N ALA A 294 27.89 -11.70 4.46
CA ALA A 294 29.27 -11.24 4.25
C ALA A 294 30.28 -12.40 4.17
N VAL A 295 30.15 -13.39 5.05
CA VAL A 295 31.00 -14.60 5.13
C VAL A 295 30.74 -15.57 3.97
N ALA A 296 29.52 -15.59 3.42
CA ALA A 296 29.14 -16.49 2.32
C ALA A 296 29.51 -15.99 0.92
N LEU A 297 30.07 -14.78 0.80
CA LEU A 297 30.47 -14.19 -0.49
C LEU A 297 31.89 -14.64 -0.90
N PRO A 298 32.15 -14.84 -2.21
CA PRO A 298 33.47 -15.21 -2.70
C PRO A 298 34.50 -14.13 -2.36
N GLY A 299 35.72 -14.53 -2.03
CA GLY A 299 36.81 -13.62 -1.69
C GLY A 299 36.86 -13.16 -0.22
N TYR A 300 35.93 -13.59 0.64
CA TYR A 300 35.86 -13.14 2.04
C TYR A 300 37.16 -13.42 2.82
N GLN A 301 37.75 -14.60 2.65
CA GLN A 301 38.96 -15.02 3.36
C GLN A 301 40.20 -14.29 2.83
N GLU A 302 40.18 -13.96 1.54
CA GLU A 302 41.29 -13.40 0.78
C GLU A 302 41.40 -11.87 0.91
N TRP A 303 40.26 -11.17 0.99
CA TRP A 303 40.20 -9.70 0.86
C TRP A 303 39.57 -8.98 2.05
N CYS A 304 38.78 -9.64 2.91
CA CYS A 304 38.29 -9.01 4.13
C CYS A 304 39.38 -9.05 5.21
N GLN A 305 39.93 -7.90 5.57
CA GLN A 305 40.92 -7.79 6.67
C GLN A 305 40.28 -7.74 8.07
N HIS A 306 38.96 -7.54 8.14
CA HIS A 306 38.21 -7.30 9.37
C HIS A 306 37.40 -8.54 9.82
N GLN A 307 37.89 -9.74 9.51
CA GLN A 307 37.20 -11.01 9.83
C GLN A 307 36.98 -11.17 11.34
N HIS A 308 37.96 -10.77 12.15
CA HIS A 308 37.95 -10.85 13.61
C HIS A 308 36.95 -9.90 14.30
N GLU A 309 36.50 -8.85 13.61
CA GLU A 309 35.57 -7.82 14.11
C GLU A 309 34.32 -7.67 13.23
N ILE A 310 34.03 -8.68 12.40
CA ILE A 310 32.98 -8.61 11.37
C ILE A 310 31.58 -8.41 11.96
N GLU A 311 31.32 -8.97 13.14
CA GLU A 311 30.04 -8.84 13.87
C GLU A 311 29.89 -7.46 14.53
N GLU A 312 30.99 -6.87 15.00
CA GLU A 312 30.99 -5.48 15.51
C GLU A 312 30.73 -4.49 14.36
N ARG A 313 31.38 -4.66 13.20
CA ARG A 313 31.11 -3.83 12.02
C ARG A 313 29.70 -4.03 11.48
N ALA A 314 29.17 -5.25 11.48
CA ALA A 314 27.76 -5.50 11.14
C ALA A 314 26.80 -4.82 12.13
N THR A 315 27.14 -4.80 13.42
CA THR A 315 26.39 -4.08 14.47
C THR A 315 26.39 -2.57 14.24
N HIS A 316 27.54 -1.97 13.90
CA HIS A 316 27.61 -0.56 13.52
C HIS A 316 26.79 -0.23 12.27
N TRP A 317 26.77 -1.11 11.26
CA TRP A 317 25.93 -0.92 10.06
C TRP A 317 24.44 -1.10 10.31
N MET A 318 24.03 -2.00 11.22
CA MET A 318 22.64 -2.09 11.71
C MET A 318 22.22 -0.78 12.40
N MET A 319 23.02 -0.28 13.35
CA MET A 319 22.72 0.98 14.04
C MET A 319 22.66 2.18 13.09
N ALA A 320 23.47 2.17 12.03
CA ALA A 320 23.47 3.22 11.01
C ALA A 320 22.25 3.17 10.10
N ILE A 321 21.79 1.98 9.66
CA ILE A 321 20.65 1.87 8.75
C ILE A 321 19.30 2.08 9.47
N GLU A 322 19.16 1.62 10.72
CA GLU A 322 17.94 1.84 11.53
C GLU A 322 17.72 3.31 11.93
N ARG A 323 18.79 4.11 11.98
CA ARG A 323 18.75 5.56 12.23
C ARG A 323 18.71 6.39 10.95
N SER A 324 18.67 5.75 9.78
CA SER A 324 18.72 6.42 8.48
C SER A 324 17.35 6.90 8.00
N HIS A 325 17.30 7.49 6.81
CA HIS A 325 16.06 7.83 6.12
C HIS A 325 15.43 6.65 5.35
N TYR A 326 16.09 5.48 5.33
CA TYR A 326 15.55 4.27 4.71
C TYR A 326 14.55 3.60 5.64
N PHE A 327 13.63 2.84 5.05
CA PHE A 327 12.58 2.11 5.75
C PHE A 327 12.27 0.81 5.00
N HIS A 328 11.61 -0.13 5.67
CA HIS A 328 11.24 -1.42 5.11
C HIS A 328 10.28 -1.24 3.92
N TYR A 329 10.63 -1.82 2.77
CA TYR A 329 9.87 -1.65 1.54
C TYR A 329 8.44 -2.20 1.66
N GLY A 330 7.46 -1.41 1.20
CA GLY A 330 6.04 -1.79 1.22
C GLY A 330 5.37 -1.74 2.59
N MET A 331 6.02 -1.21 3.62
CA MET A 331 5.39 -0.84 4.88
C MET A 331 5.30 0.68 5.02
N ASP A 332 4.32 1.17 5.78
CA ASP A 332 4.24 2.58 6.16
C ASP A 332 5.44 2.99 7.04
N LYS A 333 5.76 4.28 7.01
CA LYS A 333 6.81 4.86 7.85
C LYS A 333 6.52 4.58 9.32
N LYS A 334 7.53 4.16 10.09
CA LYS A 334 7.42 3.92 11.55
C LYS A 334 6.64 5.06 12.24
N PRO A 335 5.46 4.80 12.83
CA PRO A 335 4.74 5.82 13.59
C PRO A 335 5.58 6.23 14.79
N GLY A 336 6.05 7.48 14.80
CA GLY A 336 6.80 8.03 15.93
C GLY A 336 8.14 7.37 16.20
N THR A 337 9.12 7.55 15.31
CA THR A 337 10.44 7.90 15.87
C THR A 337 10.24 9.25 16.57
N VAL A 338 10.21 9.26 17.91
CA VAL A 338 10.17 10.52 18.67
C VAL A 338 11.36 11.34 18.22
N GLN A 339 11.09 12.56 17.73
CA GLN A 339 12.15 13.49 17.39
C GLN A 339 12.77 14.01 18.68
N VAL A 340 13.83 13.35 19.13
CA VAL A 340 14.73 13.89 20.13
C VAL A 340 15.46 15.07 19.50
N GLU A 341 14.84 16.25 19.63
CA GLU A 341 15.49 17.56 19.74
C GLU A 341 16.49 17.90 18.63
N ALA A 342 16.04 17.80 17.37
CA ALA A 342 16.79 18.27 16.19
C ALA A 342 15.92 19.06 15.18
N ARG A 343 14.79 19.65 15.62
CA ARG A 343 13.81 20.27 14.72
C ARG A 343 13.88 21.81 14.60
N ASP A 344 14.42 22.51 15.60
CA ASP A 344 14.39 23.97 15.60
C ASP A 344 15.47 24.61 14.71
N GLU A 345 16.71 24.12 14.72
CA GLU A 345 17.79 24.71 13.92
C GLU A 345 17.52 24.64 12.42
N THR A 346 17.09 23.48 11.90
CA THR A 346 16.84 23.32 10.46
C THR A 346 15.57 24.03 9.99
N SER A 347 14.56 24.19 10.86
CA SER A 347 13.39 25.03 10.59
C SER A 347 13.80 26.51 10.53
N THR A 348 14.48 26.98 11.57
CA THR A 348 14.95 28.37 11.71
C THR A 348 15.91 28.76 10.58
N TRP A 349 16.84 27.89 10.20
CA TRP A 349 17.79 28.16 9.11
C TRP A 349 17.09 28.31 7.75
N ASN A 350 16.10 27.47 7.44
CA ASN A 350 15.34 27.61 6.18
C ASN A 350 14.45 28.86 6.17
N VAL A 351 13.87 29.25 7.32
CA VAL A 351 13.15 30.52 7.48
C VAL A 351 14.10 31.70 7.30
N GLN A 352 15.27 31.68 7.94
CA GLN A 352 16.29 32.73 7.87
C GLN A 352 16.81 32.90 6.44
N GLN A 353 17.18 31.82 5.75
CA GLN A 353 17.57 31.89 4.34
C GLN A 353 16.45 32.42 3.43
N GLY A 354 15.18 32.19 3.79
CA GLY A 354 14.02 32.79 3.15
C GLY A 354 13.92 34.31 3.39
N THR A 355 14.12 34.78 4.62
CA THR A 355 14.13 36.22 4.93
C THR A 355 15.34 36.93 4.31
N ASP A 356 16.51 36.33 4.36
CA ASP A 356 17.76 36.88 3.78
C ASP A 356 17.69 36.97 2.25
N ALA A 357 16.99 36.03 1.60
CA ALA A 357 16.70 36.10 0.17
C ALA A 357 15.73 37.24 -0.16
N ARG A 358 14.64 37.39 0.60
CA ARG A 358 13.64 38.45 0.41
C ARG A 358 14.22 39.85 0.65
N GLN A 359 14.99 40.03 1.73
CA GLN A 359 15.66 41.30 2.03
C GLN A 359 16.64 41.70 0.92
N ARG A 360 17.45 40.77 0.40
CA ARG A 360 18.36 41.06 -0.72
C ARG A 360 17.63 41.51 -1.99
N ILE A 361 16.50 40.87 -2.33
CA ILE A 361 15.67 41.31 -3.46
C ILE A 361 15.09 42.71 -3.20
N GLN A 362 14.52 42.95 -2.02
CA GLN A 362 13.96 44.26 -1.65
C GLN A 362 15.02 45.38 -1.67
N SER A 363 16.23 45.14 -1.16
CA SER A 363 17.34 46.10 -1.19
C SER A 363 17.87 46.34 -2.61
N ALA A 364 17.92 45.32 -3.47
CA ALA A 364 18.32 45.49 -4.86
C ALA A 364 17.27 46.29 -5.66
N VAL A 365 15.98 45.98 -5.50
CA VAL A 365 14.88 46.75 -6.11
C VAL A 365 14.85 48.20 -5.59
N ALA A 366 15.03 48.42 -4.29
CA ALA A 366 15.13 49.76 -3.72
C ALA A 366 16.33 50.54 -4.28
N SER A 367 17.50 49.91 -4.38
CA SER A 367 18.69 50.53 -4.97
C SER A 367 18.50 50.90 -6.45
N LEU A 368 17.79 50.07 -7.23
CA LEU A 368 17.48 50.36 -8.63
C LEU A 368 16.43 51.48 -8.77
N LEU A 369 15.48 51.58 -7.83
CA LEU A 369 14.52 52.69 -7.77
C LEU A 369 15.17 54.01 -7.36
N GLU A 370 16.07 54.00 -6.37
CA GLU A 370 16.80 55.21 -5.92
C GLU A 370 17.79 55.74 -6.96
N GLN A 371 18.20 54.90 -7.92
CA GLN A 371 19.06 55.27 -9.05
C GLN A 371 18.27 55.62 -10.33
N GLU A 372 16.93 55.61 -10.28
CA GLU A 372 16.01 55.75 -11.43
C GLU A 372 16.32 54.74 -12.57
N ALA A 373 16.89 53.58 -12.21
CA ALA A 373 17.48 52.61 -13.11
C ALA A 373 16.75 51.25 -13.14
N LEU A 374 15.60 51.12 -12.46
CA LEU A 374 14.76 49.91 -12.53
C LEU A 374 14.06 49.82 -13.90
N PRO A 375 14.36 48.82 -14.75
CA PRO A 375 13.79 48.76 -16.11
C PRO A 375 12.28 48.56 -16.14
N ALA A 376 11.64 48.80 -17.29
CA ALA A 376 10.24 48.46 -17.50
C ALA A 376 10.05 46.97 -17.83
N GLY A 377 10.94 46.38 -18.64
CA GLY A 377 10.83 45.01 -19.12
C GLY A 377 11.05 43.96 -18.02
N ILE A 378 10.30 42.86 -18.12
CA ILE A 378 10.40 41.72 -17.19
C ILE A 378 11.80 41.09 -17.25
N THR A 379 12.33 40.88 -18.47
CA THR A 379 13.67 40.31 -18.70
C THR A 379 14.77 41.26 -18.20
N GLU A 380 14.66 42.54 -18.53
CA GLU A 380 15.62 43.57 -18.16
C GLU A 380 15.73 43.72 -16.62
N ARG A 381 14.59 43.68 -15.90
CA ARG A 381 14.57 43.62 -14.43
C ARG A 381 15.22 42.35 -13.89
N PHE A 382 14.97 41.20 -14.51
CA PHE A 382 15.57 39.93 -14.10
C PHE A 382 17.09 39.99 -14.23
N ASP A 383 17.61 40.44 -15.38
CA ASP A 383 19.05 40.56 -15.63
C ASP A 383 19.72 41.59 -14.70
N ALA A 384 19.07 42.74 -14.47
CA ALA A 384 19.53 43.73 -13.50
C ALA A 384 19.57 43.20 -12.05
N LEU A 385 18.61 42.36 -11.65
CA LEU A 385 18.61 41.75 -10.31
C LEU A 385 19.59 40.57 -10.19
N VAL A 386 19.88 39.88 -11.30
CA VAL A 386 20.98 38.90 -11.38
C VAL A 386 22.34 39.57 -11.23
N SER A 387 22.55 40.79 -11.76
CA SER A 387 23.82 41.52 -11.55
C SER A 387 24.03 42.00 -10.10
N TYR A 388 23.00 42.02 -9.27
CA TYR A 388 23.11 42.18 -7.80
C TYR A 388 23.47 40.86 -7.07
N GLY A 389 23.87 39.81 -7.80
CA GLY A 389 24.29 38.52 -7.24
C GLY A 389 23.14 37.62 -6.77
N ILE A 390 21.91 37.89 -7.22
CA ILE A 390 20.73 37.11 -6.85
C ILE A 390 20.50 36.01 -7.89
N SER A 391 20.38 34.75 -7.46
CA SER A 391 20.19 33.65 -8.42
C SER A 391 18.80 33.70 -9.07
N GLY A 392 18.71 33.35 -10.36
CA GLY A 392 17.45 33.34 -11.09
C GLY A 392 16.38 32.42 -10.48
N SER A 393 16.78 31.32 -9.84
CA SER A 393 15.86 30.43 -9.11
C SER A 393 15.38 31.03 -7.78
N THR A 394 16.13 31.97 -7.18
CA THR A 394 15.66 32.82 -6.07
C THR A 394 14.67 33.87 -6.55
N LEU A 395 14.96 34.55 -7.67
CA LEU A 395 14.07 35.55 -8.26
C LEU A 395 12.72 34.94 -8.69
N TYR A 396 12.74 33.78 -9.35
CA TYR A 396 11.51 33.07 -9.73
C TYR A 396 10.73 32.47 -8.55
N ARG A 397 11.33 32.37 -7.35
CA ARG A 397 10.66 31.94 -6.10
C ARG A 397 9.95 33.09 -5.40
N TYR A 398 10.47 34.32 -5.52
CA TYR A 398 9.94 35.51 -4.86
C TYR A 398 9.56 36.61 -5.88
N ARG A 399 8.68 36.25 -6.82
CA ARG A 399 8.26 37.14 -7.93
C ARG A 399 7.50 38.36 -7.44
N GLU A 400 6.79 38.22 -6.32
CA GLU A 400 5.99 39.25 -5.66
C GLU A 400 6.80 40.49 -5.24
N LEU A 401 8.13 40.39 -5.20
CA LEU A 401 9.01 41.47 -4.74
C LEU A 401 9.63 42.32 -5.85
N TRP A 402 9.46 41.98 -7.14
CA TRP A 402 10.17 42.66 -8.24
C TRP A 402 9.48 42.65 -9.60
N HIS A 403 8.61 41.68 -9.87
CA HIS A 403 8.08 41.43 -11.21
C HIS A 403 6.90 42.38 -11.54
N PRO A 404 6.91 43.14 -12.65
CA PRO A 404 5.95 44.21 -12.97
C PRO A 404 4.47 43.88 -12.68
N ARG A 405 3.99 42.74 -13.20
CA ARG A 405 2.60 42.27 -13.10
C ARG A 405 2.08 41.96 -11.68
N TYR A 406 2.90 42.11 -10.64
CA TYR A 406 2.48 41.99 -9.24
C TYR A 406 2.30 43.35 -8.54
N PHE A 407 2.73 44.46 -9.15
CA PHE A 407 2.45 45.82 -8.67
C PHE A 407 1.11 46.37 -9.20
N GLU A 408 0.57 45.79 -10.28
CA GLU A 408 -0.66 46.25 -10.96
C GLU A 408 -1.97 45.83 -10.25
N ILE A 409 -1.89 45.08 -9.13
CA ILE A 409 -3.03 44.35 -8.56
C ILE A 409 -3.70 45.08 -7.38
N GLU A 410 -3.05 46.10 -6.78
CA GLU A 410 -3.57 46.75 -5.57
C GLU A 410 -4.62 47.88 -5.81
N GLU A 411 -4.83 48.34 -7.05
CA GLU A 411 -5.74 49.49 -7.31
C GLU A 411 -7.24 49.16 -7.49
N ILE A 412 -7.64 47.89 -7.70
CA ILE A 412 -9.06 47.51 -7.87
C ILE A 412 -9.78 47.37 -6.49
N GLY A 413 -9.32 48.13 -5.49
CA GLY A 413 -9.61 47.91 -4.07
C GLY A 413 -10.36 49.02 -3.34
N ASN A 414 -10.85 50.08 -4.01
CA ASN A 414 -11.59 51.14 -3.33
C ASN A 414 -12.59 51.91 -4.19
N HIS A 415 -13.61 52.46 -3.52
CA HIS A 415 -14.64 53.38 -4.02
C HIS A 415 -15.67 52.86 -5.04
N GLN A 416 -16.73 52.20 -4.55
CA GLN A 416 -18.09 52.77 -4.67
C GLN A 416 -19.08 52.13 -3.67
N GLU A 417 -19.35 52.83 -2.56
CA GLU A 417 -20.61 52.70 -1.83
C GLU A 417 -21.51 53.89 -2.20
N GLY A 418 -22.80 53.65 -2.51
CA GLY A 418 -23.69 54.73 -2.92
C GLY A 418 -25.05 54.29 -3.47
N ALA A 419 -25.91 53.76 -2.58
CA ALA A 419 -27.27 53.26 -2.83
C ALA A 419 -27.38 51.94 -3.64
N GLY A 420 -28.22 50.98 -3.24
CA GLY A 420 -28.92 50.89 -1.95
C GLY A 420 -30.01 49.82 -1.86
N GLN A 421 -30.43 49.59 -0.60
CA GLN A 421 -31.69 48.94 -0.17
C GLN A 421 -31.76 47.39 -0.10
N GLU A 422 -32.20 46.92 1.09
CA GLU A 422 -32.80 45.60 1.43
C GLU A 422 -31.99 44.28 1.32
N CYS A 423 -32.07 43.32 2.26
CA CYS A 423 -32.35 43.45 3.71
C CYS A 423 -31.89 42.23 4.55
N ARG A 424 -31.24 42.52 5.70
CA ARG A 424 -30.93 41.73 6.92
C ARG A 424 -31.43 40.27 7.10
N GLY A 425 -30.55 39.40 7.64
CA GLY A 425 -30.92 38.15 8.34
C GLY A 425 -29.80 37.08 8.41
N ALA A 426 -28.65 37.34 9.05
CA ALA A 426 -28.36 37.00 10.45
C ALA A 426 -27.91 35.53 10.72
N ALA A 427 -26.68 35.37 11.21
CA ALA A 427 -26.17 34.17 11.92
C ALA A 427 -26.30 34.39 13.45
N PRO A 428 -26.21 33.39 14.36
CA PRO A 428 -25.15 32.36 14.47
C PRO A 428 -25.74 30.91 14.45
N ASP A 429 -25.22 29.81 15.00
CA ASP A 429 -24.09 29.48 15.92
C ASP A 429 -23.62 28.01 15.66
N PRO A 430 -22.51 27.50 16.24
CA PRO A 430 -21.92 26.20 15.86
C PRO A 430 -22.41 25.00 16.70
N ASN A 431 -22.24 23.78 16.17
CA ASN A 431 -21.93 22.49 16.81
C ASN A 431 -22.40 21.28 15.93
N SER A 432 -21.77 20.12 16.17
CA SER A 432 -22.06 18.74 15.69
C SER A 432 -23.53 18.25 15.82
N PRO A 433 -23.93 17.05 15.29
CA PRO A 433 -23.23 16.12 14.35
C PRO A 433 -24.14 15.42 13.27
N THR A 434 -23.53 14.45 12.54
CA THR A 434 -24.13 13.19 12.00
C THR A 434 -24.82 13.15 10.62
N ASN A 435 -24.95 11.91 10.12
CA ASN A 435 -25.37 11.47 8.78
C ASN A 435 -26.89 11.20 8.64
N LEU A 436 -27.26 10.71 7.44
CA LEU A 436 -28.36 9.78 7.09
C LEU A 436 -29.71 10.36 6.59
N LEU A 437 -29.90 10.23 5.26
CA LEU A 437 -31.20 10.07 4.55
C LEU A 437 -32.16 11.28 4.70
N GLU A 438 -33.33 11.46 4.06
CA GLU A 438 -34.25 10.75 3.15
C GLU A 438 -34.81 11.83 2.15
N GLU A 439 -35.30 11.64 0.91
CA GLU A 439 -35.42 10.55 -0.08
C GLU A 439 -35.91 11.17 -1.44
N ASN A 440 -36.18 10.33 -2.47
CA ASN A 440 -37.13 10.51 -3.60
C ASN A 440 -36.92 11.56 -4.72
N GLY A 441 -36.83 11.07 -5.96
CA GLY A 441 -36.80 11.89 -7.19
C GLY A 441 -36.76 11.12 -8.52
N CYS A 442 -37.44 9.96 -8.64
CA CYS A 442 -37.33 9.06 -9.79
C CYS A 442 -37.92 9.61 -11.11
N ASN A 443 -37.28 9.30 -12.25
CA ASN A 443 -37.84 8.33 -13.22
C ASN A 443 -36.95 7.94 -14.43
N SER A 444 -36.85 6.62 -14.65
CA SER A 444 -36.83 5.88 -15.94
C SER A 444 -35.88 6.25 -17.10
N LEU A 445 -34.81 5.44 -17.21
CA LEU A 445 -34.46 4.55 -18.34
C LEU A 445 -34.89 4.89 -19.79
N LEU A 446 -33.93 4.80 -20.72
CA LEU A 446 -34.15 4.16 -22.03
C LEU A 446 -32.84 3.55 -22.59
N ASP A 447 -32.96 2.73 -23.65
CA ASP A 447 -32.01 1.70 -24.10
C ASP A 447 -31.27 2.04 -25.43
N LYS A 448 -30.32 1.17 -25.84
CA LYS A 448 -29.42 1.14 -27.03
C LYS A 448 -27.98 1.60 -26.73
N GLY A 449 -26.94 1.09 -27.41
CA GLY A 449 -26.90 0.04 -28.45
C GLY A 449 -25.48 -0.18 -29.00
N SER A 450 -25.21 -1.32 -29.64
CA SER A 450 -23.86 -1.77 -30.05
C SER A 450 -23.37 -1.23 -31.40
N SER A 451 -22.04 -1.02 -31.54
CA SER A 451 -21.28 -1.31 -32.77
C SER A 451 -19.74 -1.20 -32.62
N ASP A 452 -19.02 -2.27 -32.96
CA ASP A 452 -17.95 -2.39 -33.98
C ASP A 452 -17.26 -1.10 -34.54
N LEU A 453 -15.98 -1.06 -34.97
CA LEU A 453 -14.83 -2.01 -34.98
C LEU A 453 -13.51 -1.30 -35.44
N LYS A 454 -12.36 -2.02 -35.36
CA LYS A 454 -11.07 -1.85 -36.12
C LYS A 454 -10.12 -0.66 -35.87
N ILE A 455 -9.02 -0.98 -35.18
CA ILE A 455 -7.62 -1.06 -35.71
C ILE A 455 -7.16 -0.03 -36.76
N ALA A 456 -6.12 0.74 -36.39
CA ALA A 456 -4.94 1.02 -37.21
C ALA A 456 -3.72 1.31 -36.29
N GLU A 457 -2.50 1.08 -36.77
CA GLU A 457 -1.24 1.38 -36.07
C GLU A 457 -0.63 2.69 -36.62
N ASP A 458 0.13 3.41 -35.80
CA ASP A 458 1.43 3.96 -36.22
C ASP A 458 2.26 4.48 -35.04
N LEU A 459 3.58 4.63 -35.25
CA LEU A 459 4.54 5.16 -34.28
C LEU A 459 4.95 6.59 -34.69
N GLU A 460 5.05 7.53 -33.74
CA GLU A 460 6.36 8.07 -33.33
C GLU A 460 6.33 9.17 -32.24
N ILE A 461 7.50 9.32 -31.64
CA ILE A 461 8.03 10.27 -30.66
C ILE A 461 7.56 11.73 -30.88
N GLY A 462 7.09 12.41 -29.82
CA GLY A 462 6.85 13.87 -29.82
C GLY A 462 6.78 14.48 -28.42
N CYS A 463 7.39 15.66 -28.22
CA CYS A 463 7.47 16.33 -26.91
C CYS A 463 6.39 17.40 -26.69
N ASN A 464 6.15 17.71 -25.41
CA ASN A 464 5.21 18.72 -24.91
C ASN A 464 5.16 20.03 -25.71
N PHE A 465 3.96 20.46 -26.11
CA PHE A 465 3.63 21.87 -26.33
C PHE A 465 2.16 22.14 -25.98
N PHE A 466 1.92 23.19 -25.19
CA PHE A 466 0.57 23.74 -24.98
C PHE A 466 0.34 24.91 -25.94
N PRO A 467 -0.81 25.00 -26.64
CA PRO A 467 -1.07 26.09 -27.56
C PRO A 467 -1.49 27.38 -26.83
N VAL A 468 -0.70 28.44 -27.03
CA VAL A 468 -1.24 29.79 -27.18
C VAL A 468 -1.87 29.84 -28.58
N GLY A 469 -3.04 30.42 -28.83
CA GLY A 469 -3.98 31.15 -27.97
C GLY A 469 -4.68 32.23 -28.82
N GLU A 470 -5.89 32.67 -28.47
CA GLU A 470 -6.57 33.77 -29.19
C GLU A 470 -7.11 34.82 -28.21
N LEU A 471 -6.43 35.97 -28.16
CA LEU A 471 -6.96 37.20 -27.57
C LEU A 471 -7.72 37.97 -28.67
N ARG A 472 -8.88 38.55 -28.32
CA ARG A 472 -9.35 39.76 -29.00
C ARG A 472 -8.96 40.99 -28.19
N SER A 473 -8.63 42.05 -28.90
CA SER A 473 -7.89 43.21 -28.40
C SER A 473 -8.75 44.22 -27.64
N SER A 474 -8.20 44.71 -26.53
CA SER A 474 -8.43 46.08 -26.04
C SER A 474 -7.06 46.72 -25.82
N GLU A 475 -6.76 47.82 -26.51
CA GLU A 475 -5.46 48.49 -26.43
C GLU A 475 -5.27 49.15 -25.05
N PRO A 476 -4.16 48.88 -24.33
CA PRO A 476 -3.78 49.72 -23.21
C PRO A 476 -3.20 51.04 -23.73
N LYS A 477 -3.54 52.16 -23.09
CA LYS A 477 -2.81 53.42 -23.31
C LYS A 477 -1.36 53.24 -22.86
N GLU A 478 -0.41 53.56 -23.72
CA GLU A 478 0.96 53.83 -23.30
C GLU A 478 0.95 55.10 -22.42
N MET A 479 1.34 54.95 -21.16
CA MET A 479 1.50 56.05 -20.21
C MET A 479 2.93 56.60 -20.35
N ASN A 480 3.11 57.92 -20.33
CA ASN A 480 4.42 58.54 -20.52
C ASN A 480 5.38 58.10 -19.39
N THR A 481 6.64 57.84 -19.73
CA THR A 481 7.74 57.63 -18.78
C THR A 481 7.77 58.66 -17.64
N GLU A 482 7.47 59.93 -17.92
CA GLU A 482 7.41 60.99 -16.90
C GLU A 482 6.20 60.82 -15.96
N GLU A 483 5.05 60.38 -16.47
CA GLU A 483 3.84 60.10 -15.67
C GLU A 483 4.07 58.88 -14.75
N GLY A 484 4.74 57.83 -15.25
CA GLY A 484 5.16 56.68 -14.46
C GLY A 484 6.14 57.05 -13.34
N VAL A 485 7.15 57.88 -13.64
CA VAL A 485 8.10 58.39 -12.64
C VAL A 485 7.42 59.30 -11.61
N ALA A 486 6.43 60.11 -12.02
CA ALA A 486 5.63 60.94 -11.12
C ALA A 486 4.77 60.08 -10.17
N HIS A 487 4.09 59.05 -10.70
CA HIS A 487 3.30 58.10 -9.91
C HIS A 487 4.19 57.36 -8.87
N ILE A 488 5.36 56.85 -9.27
CA ILE A 488 6.31 56.19 -8.36
C ILE A 488 6.76 57.16 -7.25
N LYS A 489 7.06 58.42 -7.58
CA LYS A 489 7.44 59.45 -6.59
C LYS A 489 6.30 59.77 -5.62
N GLN A 490 5.04 59.76 -6.09
CA GLN A 490 3.85 59.90 -5.25
C GLN A 490 3.69 58.71 -4.28
N VAL A 491 3.78 57.46 -4.76
CA VAL A 491 3.68 56.26 -3.91
C VAL A 491 4.80 56.21 -2.86
N LEU A 492 6.04 56.53 -3.23
CA LEU A 492 7.17 56.61 -2.28
C LEU A 492 6.96 57.68 -1.19
N SER A 493 6.28 58.79 -1.50
CA SER A 493 5.94 59.81 -0.51
C SER A 493 4.94 59.30 0.54
N GLN A 494 3.93 58.54 0.10
CA GLN A 494 2.91 57.95 0.97
C GLN A 494 3.49 56.88 1.90
N ILE A 495 4.38 56.02 1.36
CA ILE A 495 5.10 55.01 2.15
C ILE A 495 5.98 55.67 3.22
N ARG A 496 6.71 56.76 2.89
CA ARG A 496 7.50 57.52 3.87
C ARG A 496 6.61 58.15 4.96
N ALA A 497 5.48 58.75 4.58
CA ALA A 497 4.54 59.33 5.54
C ALA A 497 3.97 58.30 6.50
N ARG A 498 3.55 57.12 5.99
CA ARG A 498 3.04 56.01 6.80
C ARG A 498 4.09 55.50 7.79
N ARG A 499 5.33 55.28 7.34
CA ARG A 499 6.43 54.77 8.19
C ARG A 499 6.82 55.75 9.31
N LEU A 500 6.73 57.06 9.06
CA LEU A 500 6.94 58.09 10.10
C LEU A 500 5.79 58.09 11.13
N LEU A 501 4.57 57.82 10.70
CA LEU A 501 3.39 57.74 11.59
C LEU A 501 3.44 56.49 12.49
N GLU A 502 3.87 55.34 11.93
CA GLU A 502 4.14 54.10 12.66
C GLU A 502 5.26 54.30 13.71
N GLN A 503 6.40 54.91 13.34
CA GLN A 503 7.47 55.25 14.30
C GLN A 503 7.05 56.27 15.38
N ALA A 504 6.11 57.17 15.08
CA ALA A 504 5.55 58.07 16.08
C ALA A 504 4.62 57.33 17.06
N GLN A 505 3.86 56.34 16.59
CA GLN A 505 3.04 55.48 17.44
C GLN A 505 3.89 54.59 18.36
N GLU A 506 4.97 53.97 17.86
CA GLU A 506 5.90 53.16 18.67
C GLU A 506 6.54 53.98 19.82
N LYS A 507 6.99 55.21 19.53
CA LYS A 507 7.56 56.11 20.55
C LYS A 507 6.53 56.51 21.60
N ASN A 508 5.28 56.76 21.20
CA ASN A 508 4.18 57.10 22.11
C ASN A 508 3.74 55.89 22.96
N TRP A 509 3.82 54.67 22.41
CA TRP A 509 3.61 53.42 23.14
C TRP A 509 4.70 53.18 24.20
N SER A 510 5.96 53.34 23.82
CA SER A 510 7.12 53.21 24.72
C SER A 510 7.06 54.22 25.87
N ALA A 511 6.65 55.46 25.61
CA ALA A 511 6.50 56.50 26.63
C ALA A 511 5.40 56.18 27.67
N ARG A 512 4.34 55.47 27.29
CA ARG A 512 3.24 55.07 28.19
C ARG A 512 3.61 53.95 29.16
N LEU A 513 4.64 53.16 28.87
CA LEU A 513 5.09 52.04 29.70
C LEU A 513 6.12 52.45 30.79
N ALA A 514 6.49 53.74 30.85
CA ALA A 514 7.58 54.24 31.69
C ALA A 514 7.10 55.08 32.91
N LEU A 515 5.93 54.76 33.48
CA LEU A 515 5.45 55.37 34.73
C LEU A 515 5.83 54.51 35.95
N PRO A 516 6.44 55.08 37.02
CA PRO A 516 6.84 54.29 38.19
C PRO A 516 5.66 53.73 38.99
N PHE A 517 5.81 52.49 39.44
CA PHE A 517 4.92 51.87 40.42
C PHE A 517 5.23 52.46 41.81
N ILE A 518 4.23 53.04 42.49
CA ILE A 518 4.39 53.57 43.86
C ILE A 518 4.05 52.47 44.84
N ASP A 519 5.01 52.05 45.67
CA ASP A 519 4.80 51.06 46.72
C ASP A 519 4.32 51.74 48.01
N THR A 520 3.19 51.28 48.55
CA THR A 520 2.60 51.75 49.81
C THR A 520 2.25 50.56 50.69
N GLN A 521 3.17 50.17 51.58
CA GLN A 521 2.94 49.14 52.60
C GLN A 521 2.47 49.78 53.91
N GLU A 522 1.26 49.48 54.35
CA GLU A 522 0.89 49.55 55.78
C GLU A 522 0.92 48.14 56.39
N PRO A 523 1.52 47.95 57.59
CA PRO A 523 1.60 46.64 58.23
C PRO A 523 0.41 46.39 59.19
N PHE A 524 -0.37 45.35 58.92
CA PHE A 524 -1.32 44.80 59.90
C PHE A 524 -0.85 43.48 60.52
N LYS A 525 -1.23 43.27 61.77
CA LYS A 525 -0.67 42.25 62.68
C LYS A 525 -1.54 40.99 62.76
N SER A 526 -0.90 39.86 63.04
CA SER A 526 -1.49 38.67 63.67
C SER A 526 -2.27 39.04 64.95
N PRO A 527 -3.27 38.25 65.36
CA PRO A 527 -3.08 36.83 65.71
C PRO A 527 -3.22 35.83 64.56
#